data_AF-A0A0N5CBN0-F1
#
_entry.id   AF-A0A0N5CBN0-F1
#
_cell.length_a   1.000
_cell.length_b   1.000
_cell.length_c   1.000
_cell.angle_alpha   90.00
_cell.angle_beta   90.00
_cell.angle_gamma   90.00
#
_symmetry.space_group_name_H-M   'P 1'
#
loop_
_entity.id
_entity.type
_entity.pdbx_description
1 polymer ?
#
loop_
_entity_poly.entity_id
_entity_poly.type
_entity_poly.pdbx_seq_one_letter_code
_entity_poly.pdbx_strand_id
1 'polypeptide(L)'
;MEHLRSYVIVNSNYVIFKGDLTHLSNFYEKPFYDNNGRQFLTLEHYFQYQKAVFFNDEYNANKILNTPKAIMVKRIARNIRNYNDNQWKSMRDKVMYEGLELKFKDQELKDYLKKCYFNGDKRRRFIENSGHPYWGCNIKDLFANINSNQINGSNKLGILMDRLAERLFDH
;
A
#
# COMPACT_ATOMS: atom_id res chain seq x y z
N MET A 1 6.42 21.78 5.02
CA MET A 1 5.91 20.49 4.49
C MET A 1 6.05 19.31 5.45
N GLU A 2 6.89 19.38 6.51
CA GLU A 2 6.94 18.39 7.59
C GLU A 2 5.61 18.15 8.32
N HIS A 3 4.63 19.03 8.17
CA HIS A 3 3.31 18.94 8.79
C HIS A 3 2.18 18.42 7.87
N LEU A 4 2.45 18.13 6.59
CA LEU A 4 1.42 17.60 5.70
C LEU A 4 1.13 16.14 6.03
N ARG A 5 -0.14 15.86 6.36
CA ARG A 5 -0.61 14.50 6.68
C ARG A 5 -0.64 13.57 5.47
N SER A 6 -0.92 14.12 4.28
CA SER A 6 -0.99 13.39 3.02
C SER A 6 -0.40 14.20 1.85
N TYR A 7 0.37 13.56 0.96
CA TYR A 7 0.95 14.19 -0.23
C TYR A 7 1.40 13.17 -1.28
N VAL A 8 1.60 13.67 -2.51
CA VAL A 8 2.34 13.00 -3.59
C VAL A 8 3.31 14.03 -4.17
N ILE A 9 4.59 13.67 -4.25
CA ILE A 9 5.67 14.50 -4.79
C ILE A 9 6.33 13.72 -5.92
N VAL A 10 6.45 14.34 -7.08
CA VAL A 10 7.25 13.82 -8.18
C VAL A 10 8.63 14.48 -8.09
N ASN A 11 9.65 13.68 -7.81
CA ASN A 11 11.05 14.13 -7.76
C ASN A 11 11.86 13.28 -8.75
N SER A 12 12.13 13.85 -9.93
CA SER A 12 12.90 13.22 -11.01
C SER A 12 12.40 11.80 -11.34
N ASN A 13 13.10 10.78 -10.83
CA ASN A 13 12.83 9.36 -11.07
C ASN A 13 11.90 8.75 -10.02
N TYR A 14 11.39 9.52 -9.06
CA TYR A 14 10.59 9.01 -7.95
C TYR A 14 9.22 9.65 -7.88
N VAL A 15 8.22 8.84 -7.51
CA VAL A 15 6.92 9.28 -7.00
C VAL A 15 6.87 8.95 -5.53
N ILE A 16 6.99 9.97 -4.69
CA ILE A 16 7.04 9.85 -3.25
C ILE A 16 5.67 10.21 -2.70
N PHE A 17 5.10 9.36 -1.88
CA PHE A 17 3.76 9.57 -1.36
C PHE A 17 3.67 9.20 0.11
N LYS A 18 2.73 9.83 0.79
CA LYS A 18 2.42 9.60 2.20
C LYS A 18 0.95 9.90 2.44
N GLY A 19 0.38 9.24 3.43
CA GLY A 19 -0.92 9.55 3.99
C GLY A 19 -2.08 8.85 3.29
N ASP A 20 -3.29 9.11 3.73
CA ASP A 20 -4.50 8.38 3.37
C ASP A 20 -5.30 9.01 2.22
N LEU A 21 -4.96 10.21 1.77
CA LEU A 21 -5.67 10.91 0.69
C LEU A 21 -5.11 10.63 -0.71
N THR A 22 -4.02 9.88 -0.83
CA THR A 22 -3.38 9.56 -2.11
C THR A 22 -3.83 8.22 -2.65
N HIS A 23 -4.17 8.15 -3.94
CA HIS A 23 -4.57 6.93 -4.63
C HIS A 23 -3.56 5.78 -4.50
N LEU A 24 -2.29 6.10 -4.24
CA LEU A 24 -1.22 5.11 -4.07
C LEU A 24 -1.22 4.45 -2.68
N SER A 25 -1.82 5.08 -1.67
CA SER A 25 -1.81 4.60 -0.30
C SER A 25 -2.68 3.38 -0.09
N ASN A 26 -2.23 2.46 0.79
CA ASN A 26 -3.08 1.35 1.24
C ASN A 26 -4.25 1.82 2.14
N PHE A 27 -4.23 3.07 2.60
CA PHE A 27 -5.27 3.68 3.43
C PHE A 27 -6.31 4.47 2.63
N TYR A 28 -6.09 4.67 1.33
CA TYR A 28 -7.02 5.40 0.48
C TYR A 28 -8.36 4.67 0.34
N GLU A 29 -9.44 5.42 0.58
CA GLU A 29 -10.82 4.94 0.58
C GLU A 29 -11.36 4.91 -0.85
N LYS A 30 -11.19 3.75 -1.50
CA LYS A 30 -11.76 3.42 -2.81
C LYS A 30 -12.21 1.95 -2.73
N PRO A 31 -13.50 1.70 -2.49
CA PRO A 31 -13.99 0.35 -2.33
C PRO A 31 -13.72 -0.54 -3.55
N PHE A 32 -13.28 -1.77 -3.30
CA PHE A 32 -13.08 -2.79 -4.34
C PHE A 32 -13.53 -4.16 -3.82
N TYR A 33 -13.59 -5.15 -4.71
CA TYR A 33 -14.07 -6.50 -4.39
C TYR A 33 -12.99 -7.55 -4.63
N ASP A 34 -12.97 -8.60 -3.79
CA ASP A 34 -12.22 -9.82 -4.09
C ASP A 34 -12.95 -10.73 -5.10
N ASN A 35 -12.31 -11.83 -5.48
CA ASN A 35 -12.88 -12.80 -6.42
C ASN A 35 -14.12 -13.55 -5.87
N ASN A 36 -14.40 -13.45 -4.56
CA ASN A 36 -15.59 -14.02 -3.92
C ASN A 36 -16.71 -12.98 -3.75
N GLY A 37 -16.57 -11.78 -4.33
CA GLY A 37 -17.56 -10.71 -4.22
C GLY A 37 -17.57 -9.97 -2.88
N ARG A 38 -16.54 -10.13 -2.04
CA ARG A 38 -16.43 -9.42 -0.76
C ARG A 38 -15.85 -8.04 -0.94
N GLN A 39 -16.55 -7.04 -0.41
CA GLN A 39 -16.12 -5.65 -0.48
C GLN A 39 -15.07 -5.31 0.57
N PHE A 40 -14.08 -4.49 0.19
CA PHE A 40 -13.11 -3.89 1.07
C PHE A 40 -13.03 -2.39 0.82
N LEU A 41 -13.16 -1.57 1.86
CA LEU A 41 -13.14 -0.11 1.73
C LEU A 41 -11.76 0.45 1.38
N THR A 42 -10.69 -0.23 1.83
CA THR A 42 -9.31 0.11 1.53
C THR A 42 -8.46 -1.15 1.40
N LEU A 43 -7.25 -1.02 0.86
CA LEU A 43 -6.28 -2.12 0.82
C LEU A 43 -5.86 -2.58 2.22
N GLU A 44 -5.85 -1.69 3.22
CA GLU A 44 -5.65 -2.07 4.63
C GLU A 44 -6.75 -3.00 5.15
N HIS A 45 -8.01 -2.81 4.76
CA HIS A 45 -9.11 -3.73 5.13
C HIS A 45 -8.85 -5.12 4.57
N TYR A 46 -8.53 -5.19 3.27
CA TYR A 46 -8.19 -6.45 2.61
C TYR A 46 -7.00 -7.13 3.30
N PHE A 47 -5.90 -6.41 3.48
CA PHE A 47 -4.66 -6.96 4.03
C PHE A 47 -4.85 -7.52 5.44
N GLN A 48 -5.54 -6.80 6.32
CA GLN A 48 -5.75 -7.26 7.70
C GLN A 48 -6.85 -8.33 7.81
N TYR A 49 -7.85 -8.31 6.93
CA TYR A 49 -8.84 -9.39 6.83
C TYR A 49 -8.15 -10.71 6.46
N GLN A 50 -7.32 -10.70 5.41
CA GLN A 50 -6.56 -11.88 4.99
C GLN A 50 -5.62 -12.37 6.09
N LYS A 51 -5.01 -11.45 6.85
CA LYS A 51 -4.22 -11.79 8.03
C LYS A 51 -5.07 -12.52 9.08
N ALA A 52 -6.26 -12.02 9.40
CA ALA A 52 -7.14 -12.63 10.39
C ALA A 52 -7.61 -14.03 9.94
N VAL A 53 -7.99 -14.18 8.67
CA VAL A 53 -8.35 -15.48 8.07
C VAL A 53 -7.19 -16.46 8.13
N PHE A 54 -5.97 -16.02 7.81
CA PHE A 54 -4.76 -16.86 7.86
C PHE A 54 -4.49 -17.45 9.26
N PHE A 55 -4.86 -16.73 10.33
CA PHE A 55 -4.71 -17.20 11.71
C PHE A 55 -6.00 -17.78 12.33
N ASN A 56 -7.00 -18.10 11.49
CA ASN A 56 -8.30 -18.64 11.90
C ASN A 56 -9.03 -17.77 12.94
N ASP A 57 -8.90 -16.45 12.82
CA ASP A 57 -9.55 -15.47 13.69
C ASP A 57 -10.75 -14.81 13.02
N GLU A 58 -11.82 -15.58 12.86
CA GLU A 58 -13.07 -15.13 12.25
C GLU A 58 -13.70 -13.94 12.98
N TYR A 59 -13.50 -13.85 14.29
CA TYR A 59 -14.01 -12.76 15.10
C TYR A 59 -13.41 -11.42 14.69
N ASN A 60 -12.07 -11.34 14.60
CA ASN A 60 -11.42 -10.11 14.14
C ASN A 60 -11.59 -9.92 12.62
N ALA A 61 -11.66 -10.98 11.82
CA ALA A 61 -11.96 -10.87 10.39
C ALA A 61 -13.31 -10.15 10.15
N ASN A 62 -14.36 -10.56 10.85
CA ASN A 62 -15.68 -9.92 10.79
C ASN A 62 -15.65 -8.48 11.31
N LYS A 63 -14.92 -8.21 12.40
CA LYS A 63 -14.75 -6.82 12.88
C LYS A 63 -14.06 -5.93 11.85
N ILE A 64 -13.04 -6.44 11.17
CA ILE A 64 -12.31 -5.69 10.15
C ILE A 64 -13.23 -5.29 9.00
N LEU A 65 -14.08 -6.20 8.50
CA LEU A 65 -15.03 -5.90 7.43
C LEU A 65 -16.07 -4.84 7.81
N ASN A 66 -16.47 -4.80 9.08
CA ASN A 66 -17.49 -3.87 9.58
C ASN A 66 -16.90 -2.55 10.13
N THR A 67 -15.58 -2.38 10.07
CA THR A 67 -14.92 -1.16 10.58
C THR A 67 -14.80 -0.13 9.46
N PRO A 68 -15.23 1.13 9.64
CA PRO A 68 -15.28 2.09 8.53
C PRO A 68 -13.93 2.75 8.21
N LYS A 69 -12.94 2.68 9.10
CA LYS A 69 -11.68 3.44 8.97
C LYS A 69 -10.46 2.55 9.04
N ALA A 70 -9.57 2.68 8.05
CA ALA A 70 -8.33 1.91 7.92
C ALA A 70 -7.44 2.00 9.17
N ILE A 71 -7.37 3.17 9.81
CA ILE A 71 -6.61 3.33 11.06
C ILE A 71 -7.18 2.48 12.21
N MET A 72 -8.50 2.30 12.28
CA MET A 72 -9.16 1.44 13.27
C MET A 72 -8.95 -0.04 12.93
N VAL A 73 -9.02 -0.40 11.65
CA VAL A 73 -8.66 -1.75 11.17
C VAL A 73 -7.24 -2.12 11.58
N LYS A 74 -6.27 -1.22 11.35
CA LYS A 74 -4.88 -1.44 11.76
C LYS A 74 -4.71 -1.62 13.27
N ARG A 75 -5.56 -0.99 14.09
CA ARG A 75 -5.58 -1.19 15.55
C ARG A 75 -6.15 -2.55 15.91
N ILE A 76 -7.26 -2.96 15.29
CA ILE A 76 -7.87 -4.29 15.47
C ILE A 76 -6.87 -5.39 15.12
N ALA A 77 -6.14 -5.23 14.02
CA ALA A 77 -5.18 -6.20 13.51
C ALA A 77 -3.97 -6.51 14.43
N ARG A 78 -3.74 -5.68 15.46
CA ARG A 78 -2.76 -5.92 16.51
C ARG A 78 -3.22 -6.99 17.51
N ASN A 79 -4.52 -7.25 17.55
CA ASN A 79 -5.16 -8.20 18.47
C ASN A 79 -5.67 -9.46 17.74
N ILE A 80 -5.18 -9.73 16.53
CA ILE A 80 -5.47 -10.98 15.82
C ILE A 80 -4.94 -12.15 16.65
N ARG A 81 -5.83 -13.08 16.98
CA ARG A 81 -5.56 -14.28 17.75
C ARG A 81 -4.61 -15.19 16.97
N ASN A 82 -3.83 -15.98 17.70
CA ASN A 82 -2.89 -16.95 17.14
C ASN A 82 -1.83 -16.35 16.20
N TYR A 83 -1.62 -15.02 16.24
CA TYR A 83 -0.67 -14.36 15.35
C TYR A 83 0.74 -14.90 15.53
N ASN A 84 1.33 -15.36 14.42
CA ASN A 84 2.74 -15.74 14.34
C ASN A 84 3.45 -14.90 13.27
N ASP A 85 4.40 -14.08 13.70
CA ASP A 85 5.09 -13.16 12.79
C ASP A 85 5.92 -13.88 11.72
N ASN A 86 6.52 -15.03 12.05
CA ASN A 86 7.33 -15.79 11.09
C ASN A 86 6.47 -16.39 9.98
N GLN A 87 5.30 -16.94 10.32
CA GLN A 87 4.34 -17.44 9.34
C GLN A 87 3.73 -16.30 8.51
N TRP A 88 3.46 -15.14 9.13
CA TRP A 88 2.91 -14.01 8.39
C TRP A 88 3.93 -13.39 7.43
N LYS A 89 5.21 -13.33 7.83
CA LYS A 89 6.31 -12.83 6.98
C LYS A 89 6.41 -13.58 5.65
N SER A 90 6.16 -14.88 5.62
CA SER A 90 6.18 -15.65 4.36
C SER A 90 5.00 -15.39 3.44
N MET A 91 3.93 -14.73 3.93
CA MET A 91 2.68 -14.53 3.18
C MET A 91 2.35 -13.06 2.88
N ARG A 92 2.77 -12.13 3.75
CA ARG A 92 2.31 -10.73 3.71
C ARG A 92 2.58 -9.99 2.40
N ASP A 93 3.72 -10.24 1.75
CA ASP A 93 4.07 -9.58 0.49
C ASP A 93 3.15 -10.04 -0.65
N LYS A 94 2.86 -11.35 -0.69
CA LYS A 94 1.93 -11.94 -1.65
C LYS A 94 0.52 -11.36 -1.47
N VAL A 95 0.02 -11.35 -0.23
CA VAL A 95 -1.31 -10.79 0.09
C VAL A 95 -1.38 -9.31 -0.27
N MET A 96 -0.36 -8.51 0.07
CA MET A 96 -0.34 -7.09 -0.30
C MET A 96 -0.40 -6.89 -1.81
N TYR A 97 0.37 -7.70 -2.57
CA TYR A 97 0.39 -7.62 -4.04
C TYR A 97 -0.97 -8.02 -4.65
N GLU A 98 -1.58 -9.11 -4.19
CA GLU A 98 -2.92 -9.52 -4.65
C GLU A 98 -3.96 -8.43 -4.37
N GLY A 99 -3.89 -7.78 -3.21
CA GLY A 99 -4.76 -6.66 -2.89
C GLY A 99 -4.51 -5.43 -3.78
N LEU A 100 -3.26 -5.14 -4.15
CA LEU A 100 -2.94 -4.08 -5.11
C LEU A 100 -3.52 -4.40 -6.48
N GLU A 101 -3.40 -5.64 -6.96
CA GLU A 101 -4.02 -6.07 -8.23
C GLU A 101 -5.53 -5.86 -8.22
N LEU A 102 -6.22 -6.25 -7.14
CA LEU A 102 -7.66 -6.04 -7.00
C LEU A 102 -8.03 -4.56 -6.96
N LYS A 103 -7.31 -3.75 -6.18
CA LYS A 103 -7.53 -2.31 -6.05
C LYS A 103 -7.38 -1.58 -7.39
N PHE A 104 -6.31 -1.86 -8.14
CA PHE A 104 -6.00 -1.18 -9.41
C PHE A 104 -6.70 -1.81 -10.64
N LYS A 105 -7.67 -2.71 -10.44
CA LYS A 105 -8.66 -3.04 -11.49
C LYS A 105 -9.59 -1.85 -11.78
N ASP A 106 -9.79 -0.96 -10.81
CA ASP A 106 -10.51 0.29 -11.03
C ASP A 106 -9.77 1.17 -12.05
N GLN A 107 -10.49 1.60 -13.09
CA GLN A 107 -9.91 2.29 -14.23
C GLN A 107 -9.32 3.65 -13.85
N GLU A 108 -9.97 4.40 -12.95
CA GLU A 108 -9.49 5.70 -12.48
C GLU A 108 -8.16 5.54 -11.72
N LEU A 109 -8.07 4.53 -10.84
CA LEU A 109 -6.82 4.23 -10.14
C LEU A 109 -5.73 3.75 -11.09
N LYS A 110 -6.07 2.90 -12.07
CA LYS A 110 -5.12 2.38 -13.07
C LYS A 110 -4.52 3.52 -13.91
N ASP A 111 -5.35 4.45 -14.36
CA ASP A 111 -4.90 5.60 -15.15
C ASP A 111 -4.06 6.56 -14.31
N TYR A 112 -4.42 6.77 -13.05
CA TYR A 112 -3.60 7.53 -12.11
C TYR A 112 -2.22 6.88 -11.89
N LEU A 113 -2.18 5.56 -11.70
CA LEU A 113 -0.92 4.81 -11.58
C LEU A 113 -0.05 4.98 -12.83
N LYS A 114 -0.64 4.83 -14.01
CA LYS A 114 0.05 5.02 -15.30
C LYS A 114 0.66 6.42 -15.41
N LYS A 115 -0.10 7.46 -15.06
CA LYS A 115 0.36 8.86 -15.06
C LYS A 115 1.53 9.08 -14.10
N CYS A 116 1.48 8.50 -12.91
CA CYS A 116 2.58 8.57 -11.96
C CYS A 116 3.82 7.81 -12.45
N TYR A 117 3.63 6.65 -13.06
CA TYR A 117 4.69 5.75 -13.50
C TYR A 117 5.52 6.33 -14.64
N PHE A 118 4.90 6.94 -15.65
CA PHE A 118 5.62 7.45 -16.82
C PHE A 118 6.09 8.91 -16.69
N ASN A 119 7.29 9.16 -17.21
CA ASN A 119 7.86 10.48 -17.45
C ASN A 119 8.42 10.54 -18.89
N GLY A 120 7.53 10.75 -19.87
CA GLY A 120 7.86 10.43 -21.25
C GLY A 120 8.21 8.94 -21.36
N ASP A 121 9.36 8.62 -21.95
CA ASP A 121 9.82 7.24 -22.13
C ASP A 121 10.46 6.62 -20.88
N LYS A 122 10.65 7.42 -19.81
CA LYS A 122 11.27 6.97 -18.56
C LYS A 122 10.21 6.48 -17.56
N ARG A 123 10.61 5.52 -16.73
CA ARG A 123 9.80 4.96 -15.64
C ARG A 123 10.24 5.58 -14.32
N ARG A 124 9.27 5.97 -13.49
CA ARG A 124 9.52 6.39 -12.11
C ARG A 124 9.36 5.20 -11.17
N ARG A 125 10.02 5.28 -10.01
CA ARG A 125 9.87 4.33 -8.90
C ARG A 125 9.02 4.92 -7.78
N PHE A 126 8.25 4.09 -7.11
CA PHE A 126 7.34 4.51 -6.03
C PHE A 126 8.02 4.46 -4.66
N ILE A 127 7.80 5.49 -3.84
CA ILE A 127 8.32 5.59 -2.48
C ILE A 127 7.19 5.92 -1.50
N GLU A 128 6.90 4.99 -0.58
CA GLU A 128 5.97 5.16 0.54
C GLU A 128 6.72 5.82 1.72
N ASN A 129 6.66 7.15 1.84
CA ASN A 129 7.36 7.90 2.88
C ASN A 129 6.60 7.96 4.23
N SER A 130 6.05 6.82 4.66
CA SER A 130 5.24 6.72 5.88
C SER A 130 6.05 6.60 7.17
N GLY A 131 7.37 6.38 7.08
CA GLY A 131 8.24 6.05 8.21
C GLY A 131 8.09 4.60 8.70
N HIS A 132 7.26 3.78 8.06
CA HIS A 132 7.12 2.38 8.43
C HIS A 132 8.36 1.58 8.01
N PRO A 133 9.04 0.84 8.90
CA PRO A 133 10.36 0.24 8.60
C PRO A 133 10.33 -0.79 7.46
N TYR A 134 9.22 -1.53 7.32
CA TYR A 134 9.06 -2.54 6.26
C TYR A 134 8.31 -2.02 5.02
N TRP A 135 7.04 -1.63 5.18
CA TRP A 135 6.20 -1.19 4.06
C TRP A 135 6.64 0.12 3.42
N GLY A 136 7.22 1.04 4.19
CA GLY A 136 7.64 2.34 3.71
C GLY A 136 9.11 2.62 4.01
N CYS A 137 9.43 3.91 4.00
CA CYS A 137 10.71 4.45 4.41
C CYS A 137 10.54 5.84 5.02
N ASN A 138 11.67 6.44 5.40
CA ASN A 138 11.78 7.83 5.81
C ASN A 138 12.82 8.55 4.93
N ILE A 139 12.38 9.59 4.24
CA ILE A 139 13.18 10.58 3.53
C ILE A 139 12.88 11.94 4.16
N LYS A 140 13.93 12.62 4.64
CA LYS A 140 13.82 13.92 5.31
C LYS A 140 13.65 15.07 4.31
N ASP A 141 14.57 15.17 3.35
CA ASP A 141 14.54 16.20 2.31
C ASP A 141 13.94 15.62 1.02
N LEU A 142 12.67 15.95 0.77
CA LEU A 142 11.90 15.45 -0.36
C LEU A 142 12.23 16.16 -1.69
N PHE A 143 12.96 17.28 -1.63
CA PHE A 143 13.26 18.13 -2.79
C PHE A 143 14.71 18.06 -3.22
N ALA A 144 15.61 17.57 -2.36
CA ALA A 144 16.97 17.21 -2.76
C ALA A 144 16.98 16.11 -3.85
N ASN A 145 18.11 15.97 -4.54
CA ASN A 145 18.36 14.82 -5.41
C ASN A 145 18.42 13.55 -4.55
N ILE A 146 17.38 12.71 -4.67
CA ILE A 146 17.25 11.50 -3.86
C ILE A 146 18.21 10.43 -4.36
N ASN A 147 19.08 9.99 -3.46
CA ASN A 147 19.91 8.79 -3.64
C ASN A 147 19.54 7.71 -2.60
N SER A 148 20.06 6.50 -2.81
CA SER A 148 19.75 5.33 -1.97
C SER A 148 20.07 5.54 -0.48
N ASN A 149 21.06 6.37 -0.14
CA ASN A 149 21.48 6.58 1.26
C ASN A 149 20.47 7.41 2.06
N GLN A 150 19.56 8.11 1.38
CA GLN A 150 18.52 8.92 2.02
C GLN A 150 17.24 8.12 2.29
N ILE A 151 17.12 6.90 1.76
CA ILE A 151 15.94 6.04 1.88
C ILE A 151 16.13 5.10 3.06
N ASN A 152 15.61 5.47 4.23
CA ASN A 152 15.69 4.60 5.42
C ASN A 152 14.41 3.79 5.60
N GLY A 153 14.47 2.48 5.31
CA GLY A 153 13.36 1.54 5.37
C GLY A 153 13.31 0.66 4.13
N SER A 154 12.51 -0.41 4.16
CA SER A 154 12.49 -1.38 3.06
C SER A 154 11.62 -0.96 1.87
N ASN A 155 10.74 0.05 2.04
CA ASN A 155 9.85 0.57 1.01
C ASN A 155 9.09 -0.53 0.23
N LYS A 156 8.65 -1.58 0.91
CA LYS A 156 8.09 -2.76 0.24
C LYS A 156 6.80 -2.47 -0.52
N LEU A 157 5.97 -1.53 -0.06
CA LEU A 157 4.76 -1.15 -0.77
C LEU A 157 5.11 -0.44 -2.10
N GLY A 158 6.11 0.46 -2.10
CA GLY A 158 6.63 1.06 -3.33
C GLY A 158 7.16 0.02 -4.31
N ILE A 159 7.96 -0.94 -3.84
CA ILE A 159 8.50 -2.02 -4.69
C ILE A 159 7.39 -2.89 -5.31
N LEU A 160 6.35 -3.23 -4.53
CA LEU A 160 5.21 -3.99 -5.05
C LEU A 160 4.37 -3.18 -6.06
N MET A 161 4.27 -1.86 -5.83
CA MET A 161 3.63 -0.93 -6.77
C MET A 161 4.41 -0.84 -8.09
N ASP A 162 5.75 -0.77 -8.03
CA ASP A 162 6.60 -0.79 -9.21
C ASP A 162 6.35 -2.05 -10.05
N ARG A 163 6.37 -3.23 -9.40
CA ARG A 163 6.09 -4.52 -10.05
C ARG A 163 4.70 -4.56 -10.69
N LEU A 164 3.70 -3.97 -10.04
CA LEU A 164 2.35 -3.88 -10.61
C LEU A 164 2.35 -2.98 -11.85
N ALA A 165 2.99 -1.82 -11.80
CA ALA A 165 3.06 -0.88 -12.92
C ALA A 165 3.80 -1.49 -14.12
N GLU A 166 4.95 -2.12 -13.89
CA GLU A 166 5.72 -2.86 -14.90
C GLU A 166 4.83 -3.88 -15.61
N ARG A 167 4.14 -4.74 -14.84
CA ARG A 167 3.22 -5.75 -15.39
C ARG A 167 2.07 -5.17 -16.22
N LEU A 168 1.53 -4.02 -15.80
CA LEU A 168 0.37 -3.43 -16.46
C LEU A 168 0.72 -2.63 -17.71
N PHE A 169 1.94 -2.08 -17.79
CA PHE A 169 2.25 -1.02 -18.75
C PHE A 169 3.52 -1.21 -19.57
N ASP A 170 4.45 -2.09 -19.18
CA ASP A 170 5.66 -2.38 -19.96
C ASP A 170 5.43 -3.60 -20.87
N HIS A 171 4.64 -3.39 -21.93
CA HIS A 171 4.41 -4.35 -23.01
C HIS A 171 4.72 -3.74 -24.38
#